data_AF-A0A936MFQ4-F1
#
_entry.id   AF-A0A936MFQ4-F1
#
_cell.length_a   1.000
_cell.length_b   1.000
_cell.length_c   1.000
_cell.angle_alpha   90.00
_cell.angle_beta   90.00
_cell.angle_gamma   90.00
#
_symmetry.space_group_name_H-M   'P 1'
#
loop_
_entity.id
_entity.type
_entity.pdbx_description
1 polymer ?
#
loop_
_entity_poly.entity_id
_entity_poly.type
_entity_poly.pdbx_seq_one_letter_code
_entity_poly.pdbx_strand_id
1 'polypeptide(L)'
;MGAFNTVRGQAICPKCDKPVEVVGQFKYGNVRQVEYQLGDVLQWGGNQTGSPGISHVVVDAVAETTCPICGYSDEWDLYVHIRRDQLIGLETATGEHDFAKAGNTFIVLKP
;
A
#
# COMPACT_ATOMS: atom_id res chain seq x y z
N MET A 1 3.32 14.70 -11.54
CA MET A 1 3.90 13.62 -10.70
C MET A 1 3.93 14.12 -9.27
N GLY A 2 3.32 13.39 -8.33
CA GLY A 2 3.28 13.76 -6.91
C GLY A 2 4.12 12.77 -6.09
N ALA A 3 4.57 13.19 -4.91
CA ALA A 3 5.26 12.31 -3.98
C ALA A 3 4.38 11.10 -3.59
N PHE A 4 5.02 10.03 -3.15
CA PHE A 4 4.43 8.80 -2.61
C PHE A 4 5.29 8.31 -1.45
N ASN A 5 4.83 7.30 -0.70
CA ASN A 5 5.63 6.56 0.28
C ASN A 5 5.82 5.13 -0.21
N THR A 6 6.77 4.40 0.35
CA THR A 6 6.99 2.98 0.03
C THR A 6 6.88 2.12 1.27
N VAL A 7 6.41 0.88 1.10
CA VAL A 7 6.43 -0.13 2.16
C VAL A 7 6.96 -1.44 1.59
N ARG A 8 7.88 -2.07 2.32
CA ARG A 8 8.36 -3.43 2.00
C ARG A 8 7.52 -4.48 2.70
N GLY A 9 7.14 -5.53 1.97
CA GLY A 9 6.37 -6.65 2.50
C GLY A 9 6.35 -7.84 1.55
N GLN A 10 5.65 -8.91 1.93
CA GLN A 10 5.43 -10.06 1.06
C GLN A 10 4.07 -9.96 0.37
N ALA A 11 4.01 -10.32 -0.92
CA ALA A 11 2.77 -10.41 -1.69
C ALA A 11 2.83 -11.61 -2.65
N ILE A 12 1.67 -12.00 -3.20
CA ILE A 12 1.58 -13.11 -4.15
C ILE A 12 1.70 -12.57 -5.57
N CYS A 13 2.65 -13.08 -6.35
CA CYS A 13 2.75 -12.67 -7.75
C CYS A 13 1.48 -13.06 -8.53
N PRO A 14 0.80 -12.11 -9.20
CA PRO A 14 -0.46 -12.38 -9.90
C PRO A 14 -0.28 -13.28 -11.15
N LYS A 15 0.97 -13.49 -11.59
CA LYS A 15 1.29 -14.31 -12.77
C LYS A 15 1.72 -15.74 -12.44
N CYS A 16 2.46 -15.94 -11.35
CA CYS A 16 3.03 -17.26 -11.02
C CYS A 16 2.60 -17.79 -9.64
N ASP A 17 1.77 -17.06 -8.93
CA ASP A 17 1.21 -17.40 -7.62
C ASP A 17 2.25 -17.72 -6.54
N LYS A 18 3.48 -17.22 -6.71
CA LYS A 18 4.54 -17.38 -5.73
C LYS A 18 4.60 -16.19 -4.77
N PRO A 19 4.78 -16.43 -3.47
CA PRO A 19 5.07 -15.36 -2.53
C PRO A 19 6.46 -14.78 -2.84
N VAL A 20 6.54 -13.47 -2.94
CA VAL A 20 7.81 -12.75 -3.13
C VAL A 20 7.80 -11.46 -2.31
N GLU A 21 8.99 -10.98 -1.99
CA GLU A 21 9.15 -9.64 -1.40
C GLU A 21 8.89 -8.59 -2.48
N VAL A 22 8.12 -7.57 -2.12
CA VAL A 22 7.77 -6.44 -2.99
C VAL A 22 7.92 -5.12 -2.24
N VAL A 23 8.16 -4.07 -3.00
CA VAL A 23 8.07 -2.68 -2.55
C VAL A 23 6.79 -2.06 -3.12
N GLY A 24 5.83 -1.76 -2.26
CA GLY A 24 4.56 -1.12 -2.65
C GLY A 24 4.64 0.40 -2.49
N GLN A 25 4.34 1.14 -3.56
CA GLN A 25 4.19 2.60 -3.53
C GLN A 25 2.75 2.98 -3.19
N PHE A 26 2.55 3.83 -2.19
CA PHE A 26 1.22 4.23 -1.72
C PHE A 26 1.14 5.71 -1.33
N LYS A 27 -0.08 6.23 -1.18
CA LYS A 27 -0.35 7.63 -0.78
C LYS A 27 -1.27 7.70 0.43
N TYR A 28 -0.67 7.71 1.62
CA TYR A 28 -1.34 7.91 2.90
C TYR A 28 -0.32 8.36 3.97
N GLY A 29 -0.75 9.16 4.96
CA GLY A 29 0.17 9.75 5.94
C GLY A 29 0.92 10.97 5.40
N ASN A 30 2.16 11.19 5.85
CA ASN A 30 3.08 12.21 5.33
C ASN A 30 3.70 11.74 4.00
N VAL A 31 3.16 12.21 2.88
CA VAL A 31 3.53 11.77 1.53
C VAL A 31 4.77 12.52 1.04
N ARG A 32 5.97 12.06 1.47
CA ARG A 32 7.27 12.70 1.22
C ARG A 32 8.40 11.70 0.89
N GLN A 33 8.08 10.60 0.21
CA GLN A 33 9.07 9.55 -0.14
C GLN A 33 9.66 8.88 1.10
N VAL A 34 8.82 8.66 2.11
CA VAL A 34 9.22 7.91 3.30
C VAL A 34 9.20 6.42 2.97
N GLU A 35 10.29 5.72 3.30
CA GLU A 35 10.40 4.28 3.20
C GLU A 35 10.00 3.63 4.53
N TYR A 36 9.10 2.66 4.45
CA TYR A 36 8.58 1.93 5.60
C TYR A 36 8.78 0.42 5.46
N GLN A 37 8.72 -0.27 6.61
CA GLN A 37 8.53 -1.70 6.73
C GLN A 37 7.19 -2.01 7.41
N LEU A 38 6.67 -3.23 7.20
CA LEU A 38 5.53 -3.70 7.99
C LEU A 38 5.87 -3.66 9.48
N GLY A 39 4.96 -3.10 10.28
CA GLY A 39 5.13 -2.83 11.70
C GLY A 39 5.45 -1.36 12.01
N ASP A 40 5.92 -0.58 11.04
CA ASP A 40 6.22 0.83 11.23
C ASP A 40 4.95 1.68 11.45
N VAL A 41 5.13 2.80 12.14
CA VAL A 41 4.08 3.79 12.36
C VAL A 41 4.25 4.93 11.36
N LEU A 42 3.14 5.31 10.73
CA LEU A 42 3.09 6.42 9.78
C LEU A 42 3.49 7.73 10.44
N GLN A 43 4.22 8.53 9.67
CA GLN A 43 4.54 9.90 10.05
C GLN A 43 3.43 10.84 9.58
N TRP A 44 3.20 11.92 10.34
CA TRP A 44 2.18 12.93 10.08
C TRP A 44 2.78 14.34 10.18
N GLY A 45 2.01 15.37 9.80
CA GLY A 45 2.43 16.77 9.97
C GLY A 45 3.22 17.39 8.81
N GLY A 46 3.12 16.81 7.60
CA GLY A 46 3.75 17.32 6.38
C GLY A 46 2.77 17.40 5.20
N ASN A 47 3.13 16.79 4.07
CA ASN A 47 2.24 16.69 2.90
C ASN A 47 1.22 15.57 3.14
N GLN A 48 0.20 15.87 3.93
CA GLN A 48 -0.68 14.85 4.50
C GLN A 48 -1.77 14.37 3.53
N THR A 49 -1.94 13.05 3.45
CA THR A 49 -3.12 12.40 2.84
C THR A 49 -3.79 11.51 3.88
N GLY A 50 -5.12 11.63 4.03
CA GLY A 50 -5.88 10.90 5.05
C GLY A 50 -5.82 11.55 6.43
N SER A 51 -6.15 10.78 7.47
CA SER A 51 -6.20 11.25 8.86
C SER A 51 -5.51 10.28 9.83
N PRO A 52 -4.84 10.79 10.88
CA PRO A 52 -4.21 9.96 11.90
C PRO A 52 -5.24 9.23 12.76
N GLY A 53 -4.84 8.12 13.37
CA GLY A 53 -5.59 7.40 14.39
C GLY A 53 -6.81 6.62 13.91
N ILE A 54 -6.99 6.46 12.60
CA ILE A 54 -8.14 5.71 12.04
C ILE A 54 -8.00 4.22 12.37
N SER A 55 -9.11 3.58 12.76
CA SER A 55 -9.16 2.19 13.24
C SER A 55 -8.58 1.20 12.23
N HIS A 56 -9.03 1.28 10.97
CA HIS A 56 -8.53 0.46 9.88
C HIS A 56 -8.74 1.21 8.55
N VAL A 57 -7.67 1.34 7.79
CA VAL A 57 -7.66 1.90 6.44
C VAL A 57 -7.04 0.87 5.50
N VAL A 58 -7.61 0.76 4.30
CA VAL A 58 -6.96 0.09 3.17
C VAL A 58 -6.57 1.14 2.15
N VAL A 59 -5.33 1.07 1.70
CA VAL A 59 -4.74 2.05 0.79
C VAL A 59 -4.35 1.35 -0.50
N ASP A 60 -4.66 2.00 -1.61
CA ASP A 60 -4.25 1.61 -2.94
C ASP A 60 -2.73 1.76 -3.09
N ALA A 61 -2.10 0.74 -3.65
CA ALA A 61 -0.66 0.70 -3.85
C ALA A 61 -0.30 -0.05 -5.13
N VAL A 62 0.87 0.27 -5.68
CA VAL A 62 1.42 -0.40 -6.86
C VAL A 62 2.81 -0.95 -6.54
N ALA A 63 3.10 -2.18 -6.97
CA ALA A 63 4.43 -2.75 -6.80
C ALA A 63 5.44 -2.08 -7.73
N GLU A 64 6.60 -1.69 -7.19
CA GLU A 64 7.75 -1.23 -7.98
C GLU A 64 8.70 -2.39 -8.35
N THR A 65 8.36 -3.62 -7.98
CA THR A 65 9.26 -4.78 -8.05
C THR A 65 8.90 -5.72 -9.20
N THR A 66 9.89 -6.09 -10.02
CA THR A 66 9.77 -7.22 -10.96
C THR A 66 9.80 -8.53 -10.19
N CYS A 67 8.85 -9.43 -10.45
CA CYS A 67 8.84 -10.76 -9.84
C CYS A 67 10.14 -11.51 -10.18
N PRO A 68 10.96 -11.88 -9.18
CA PRO A 68 12.25 -12.53 -9.42
C PRO A 68 12.10 -13.99 -9.90
N ILE A 69 10.91 -14.57 -9.81
CA ILE A 69 10.66 -15.98 -10.15
C ILE A 69 10.19 -16.13 -11.59
N CYS A 70 9.24 -15.30 -12.05
CA CYS A 70 8.66 -15.42 -13.39
C CYS A 70 8.91 -14.20 -14.30
N GLY A 71 9.60 -13.18 -13.80
CA GLY A 71 9.92 -11.96 -14.55
C GLY A 71 8.73 -11.04 -14.81
N TYR A 72 7.60 -11.23 -14.11
CA TYR A 72 6.45 -10.32 -14.22
C TYR A 72 6.80 -8.90 -13.77
N SER A 73 6.56 -7.91 -14.63
CA SER A 73 6.88 -6.49 -14.38
C SER A 73 5.78 -5.53 -14.86
N ASP A 74 4.59 -6.05 -15.18
CA ASP A 74 3.43 -5.24 -15.57
C ASP A 74 2.70 -4.73 -14.32
N GLU A 75 1.50 -4.16 -14.49
CA GLU A 75 0.68 -3.63 -13.39
C GLU A 75 0.46 -4.70 -12.30
N TRP A 76 0.93 -4.38 -11.10
CA TRP A 76 0.79 -5.23 -9.93
C TRP A 76 0.24 -4.39 -8.79
N ASP A 77 -1.08 -4.36 -8.72
CA ASP A 77 -1.80 -3.64 -7.69
C ASP A 77 -1.75 -4.38 -6.36
N LEU A 78 -1.63 -3.61 -5.30
CA LEU A 78 -1.46 -4.06 -3.93
C LEU A 78 -2.43 -3.30 -3.00
N TYR A 79 -2.78 -3.95 -1.90
CA TYR A 79 -3.46 -3.32 -0.77
C TYR A 79 -2.49 -3.17 0.40
N VAL A 80 -2.42 -1.96 0.94
CA VAL A 80 -1.70 -1.67 2.19
C VAL A 80 -2.74 -1.52 3.31
N HIS A 81 -2.64 -2.36 4.34
CA HIS A 81 -3.51 -2.27 5.50
C HIS A 81 -2.85 -1.49 6.62
N ILE A 82 -3.59 -0.52 7.15
CA ILE A 82 -3.12 0.39 8.20
C ILE A 82 -4.11 0.35 9.34
N ARG A 83 -3.65 0.12 10.56
CA ARG A 83 -4.49 0.16 11.77
C ARG A 83 -3.88 1.09 12.81
N ARG A 84 -4.63 2.13 13.20
CA ARG A 84 -4.18 3.14 14.17
C ARG A 84 -2.76 3.62 13.85
N ASP A 85 -2.58 4.03 12.59
CA ASP A 85 -1.32 4.50 12.01
C ASP A 85 -0.19 3.48 11.85
N GLN A 86 -0.38 2.22 12.25
CA GLN A 86 0.61 1.18 12.02
C GLN A 86 0.35 0.47 10.68
N LEU A 87 1.40 0.29 9.87
CA LEU A 87 1.38 -0.54 8.67
C LEU A 87 1.36 -2.02 9.08
N ILE A 88 0.24 -2.69 8.90
CA ILE A 88 0.03 -4.06 9.42
C ILE A 88 0.03 -5.14 8.33
N GLY A 89 -0.13 -4.77 7.06
CA GLY A 89 -0.22 -5.75 5.99
C GLY A 89 0.01 -5.15 4.63
N LEU A 90 0.48 -6.00 3.72
CA LEU A 90 0.63 -5.76 2.31
C LEU A 90 0.15 -7.03 1.60
N GLU A 91 -0.77 -6.90 0.65
CA GLU A 91 -1.27 -8.04 -0.11
C GLU A 91 -1.58 -7.65 -1.56
N THR A 92 -1.73 -8.64 -2.43
CA THR A 92 -2.10 -8.41 -3.83
C THR A 92 -3.57 -8.05 -3.93
N ALA A 93 -3.86 -6.99 -4.68
CA ALA A 93 -5.21 -6.49 -4.84
C ALA A 93 -6.09 -7.56 -5.52
N THR A 94 -7.23 -7.85 -4.90
CA THR A 94 -8.23 -8.80 -5.41
C THR A 94 -9.35 -8.14 -6.21
N GLY A 95 -9.38 -6.80 -6.24
CA GLY A 95 -10.46 -6.02 -6.83
C GLY A 95 -11.67 -5.79 -5.89
N GLU A 96 -11.57 -6.20 -4.62
CA GLU A 96 -12.64 -5.99 -3.62
C GLU A 96 -12.85 -4.50 -3.27
N HIS A 97 -11.83 -3.68 -3.44
CA HIS A 97 -11.85 -2.25 -3.12
C HIS A 97 -11.86 -1.38 -4.38
N ASP A 98 -12.95 -0.64 -4.58
CA ASP A 98 -13.10 0.32 -5.67
C ASP A 98 -12.70 1.73 -5.21
N PHE A 99 -11.40 2.04 -5.37
CA PHE A 99 -10.83 3.34 -5.02
C PHE A 99 -11.33 4.48 -5.95
N ALA A 100 -11.65 4.16 -7.20
CA ALA A 100 -12.19 5.14 -8.15
C ALA A 100 -13.56 5.65 -7.68
N LYS A 101 -14.43 4.74 -7.23
CA LYS A 101 -15.73 5.08 -6.63
C LYS A 101 -15.58 5.80 -5.29
N ALA A 102 -14.56 5.48 -4.50
CA ALA A 102 -14.24 6.20 -3.26
C ALA A 102 -13.71 7.62 -3.51
N GLY A 103 -13.27 7.93 -4.74
CA GLY A 103 -12.71 9.22 -5.13
C GLY A 103 -11.36 9.55 -4.47
N ASN A 104 -10.70 8.55 -3.87
CA ASN A 104 -9.44 8.67 -3.13
C ASN A 104 -8.63 7.38 -3.26
N THR A 105 -7.32 7.44 -2.99
CA THR A 105 -6.42 6.27 -2.98
C THR A 105 -6.48 5.46 -1.68
N PHE A 106 -7.52 5.65 -0.87
CA PHE A 106 -7.71 4.92 0.38
C PHE A 106 -9.19 4.81 0.74
N ILE A 107 -9.53 3.77 1.49
CA ILE A 107 -10.86 3.50 2.02
C ILE A 107 -10.75 3.28 3.51
N VAL A 108 -11.56 4.01 4.28
CA VAL A 108 -11.72 3.77 5.72
C VAL A 108 -12.69 2.61 5.92
N LEU A 109 -12.21 1.51 6.48
CA LEU A 109 -13.06 0.39 6.86
C LEU A 109 -13.71 0.71 8.21
N LYS A 110 -15.05 0.73 8.23
CA LYS A 110 -15.79 0.90 9.48
C LYS A 110 -15.55 -0.34 10.36
N PRO A 111 -15.34 -0.17 11.67
CA PRO A 111 -15.22 -1.28 12.62
C PRO A 111 -16.52 -2.08 12.73
#